data_AF-A0A444HM68-F1
#
_entry.id   AF-A0A444HM68-F1
#
_cell.length_a   1.000
_cell.length_b   1.000
_cell.length_c   1.000
_cell.angle_alpha   90.00
_cell.angle_beta   90.00
_cell.angle_gamma   90.00
#
_symmetry.space_group_name_H-M   'P 1'
#
loop_
_entity.id
_entity.type
_entity.pdbx_description
1 polymer ?
#
loop_
_entity_poly.entity_id
_entity_poly.type
_entity_poly.pdbx_seq_one_letter_code
_entity_poly.pdbx_strand_id
1 'polypeptide(L)'
;MCRDNFRPTLLVFASTVIGVVGWSGHVLLLPVALGFPVLWSISQTRSVAALVSSGYFLAASRGLPQGVATFYSSDLWQGLLLWLCACLSFVAVHSVLWTKHAGVRPLRYLLAAIIMAIPPFGIAGWAHPVTAAGVLFPGWGWWGLGLITAGLAGLATRIWPAAAIALTGLWLWSAAIWTDPKLPEGWRGVDLHLGASLGRDAGLHRQRDFIATFRNAASDGARFVLLPESTLGFWTPTVERLWTSGSRDTGATVIAGATVLDAAGYDNVLVAIDRKGESSILYRERMPVPGSMWQPWRSWFGESGGARADFFANPVVSVGASRAAPLICYEQLIVWPLLQSMLHDPDLVVAVGNGWWTEGTSIVSIQRAATTAWAKLFAKPLVIAFNT
;
A
#
# COMPACT_ATOMS: atom_id res chain seq x y z
N MET A 1 -24.32 32.48 19.98
CA MET A 1 -23.14 31.65 20.31
C MET A 1 -23.27 30.16 19.94
N CYS A 2 -24.46 29.60 19.66
CA CYS A 2 -24.59 28.16 19.33
C CYS A 2 -24.48 27.82 17.82
N ARG A 3 -24.71 28.79 16.91
CA ARG A 3 -24.67 28.57 15.44
C ARG A 3 -23.25 28.51 14.85
N ASP A 4 -22.25 29.10 15.50
CA ASP A 4 -20.90 29.24 14.92
C ASP A 4 -20.06 27.95 14.99
N ASN A 5 -20.32 27.07 15.95
CA ASN A 5 -19.59 25.80 16.11
C ASN A 5 -20.19 24.62 15.33
N PHE A 6 -21.47 24.72 14.91
CA PHE A 6 -22.16 23.61 14.24
C PHE A 6 -21.51 23.24 12.89
N ARG A 7 -21.13 24.25 12.10
CA ARG A 7 -20.54 24.05 10.78
C ARG A 7 -19.16 23.38 10.85
N PRO A 8 -18.20 23.86 11.68
CA PRO A 8 -16.94 23.14 11.90
C PRO A 8 -17.12 21.69 12.33
N THR A 9 -18.00 21.42 13.29
CA THR A 9 -18.26 20.06 13.78
C THR A 9 -18.78 19.14 12.67
N LEU A 10 -19.71 19.63 11.84
CA LEU A 10 -20.23 18.87 10.70
C LEU A 10 -19.14 18.54 9.68
N LEU A 11 -18.24 19.48 9.38
CA LEU A 11 -17.12 19.24 8.46
C LEU A 11 -16.17 18.16 8.99
N VAL A 12 -15.85 18.19 10.29
CA VAL A 12 -14.98 17.19 10.91
C VAL A 12 -15.66 15.81 10.88
N PHE A 13 -16.94 15.73 11.27
CA PHE A 13 -17.70 14.48 11.22
C PHE A 13 -17.76 13.91 9.80
N ALA A 14 -18.10 14.72 8.81
CA ALA A 14 -18.11 14.30 7.40
C ALA A 14 -16.73 13.80 6.95
N SER A 15 -15.65 14.48 7.38
CA SER A 15 -14.28 14.09 7.06
C SER A 15 -13.91 12.72 7.65
N THR A 16 -14.33 12.46 8.88
CA THR A 16 -14.20 11.15 9.53
C THR A 16 -14.96 10.07 8.79
N VAL A 17 -16.23 10.31 8.40
CA VAL A 17 -17.01 9.36 7.61
C VAL A 17 -16.33 9.06 6.28
N ILE A 18 -15.83 10.08 5.58
CA ILE A 18 -15.08 9.92 4.33
C ILE A 18 -13.82 9.06 4.55
N GLY A 19 -13.07 9.30 5.62
CA GLY A 19 -11.90 8.49 5.96
C GLY A 19 -12.24 7.02 6.24
N VAL A 20 -13.34 6.75 6.98
CA VAL A 20 -13.78 5.38 7.27
C VAL A 20 -14.25 4.65 6.00
N VAL A 21 -15.14 5.29 5.23
CA VAL A 21 -15.80 4.66 4.08
C VAL A 21 -14.84 4.51 2.91
N GLY A 22 -14.07 5.57 2.60
CA GLY A 22 -13.09 5.56 1.52
C GLY A 22 -11.97 4.54 1.76
N TRP A 23 -11.57 4.36 3.02
CA TRP A 23 -10.56 3.39 3.43
C TRP A 23 -11.21 2.27 4.25
N SER A 24 -12.22 1.63 3.66
CA SER A 24 -12.91 0.45 4.20
C SER A 24 -12.28 -0.86 3.75
N GLY A 25 -11.51 -0.83 2.66
CA GLY A 25 -10.99 -2.01 1.97
C GLY A 25 -11.87 -2.49 0.80
N HIS A 26 -12.98 -1.81 0.52
CA HIS A 26 -13.72 -2.00 -0.72
C HIS A 26 -13.22 -1.04 -1.80
N VAL A 27 -12.63 -1.59 -2.87
CA VAL A 27 -12.00 -0.80 -3.95
C VAL A 27 -12.93 0.25 -4.53
N LEU A 28 -14.20 -0.10 -4.78
CA LEU A 28 -15.19 0.82 -5.36
C LEU A 28 -15.59 1.98 -4.45
N LEU A 29 -15.23 1.96 -3.16
CA LEU A 29 -15.50 3.06 -2.22
C LEU A 29 -14.33 4.05 -2.11
N LEU A 30 -13.15 3.76 -2.68
CA LEU A 30 -12.02 4.69 -2.71
C LEU A 30 -12.38 6.11 -3.21
N PRO A 31 -13.27 6.30 -4.22
CA PRO A 31 -13.69 7.62 -4.67
C PRO A 31 -14.37 8.49 -3.59
N VAL A 32 -14.87 7.91 -2.51
CA VAL A 32 -15.39 8.69 -1.37
C VAL A 32 -14.29 9.59 -0.77
N ALA A 33 -13.02 9.19 -0.85
CA ALA A 33 -11.88 10.01 -0.43
C ALA A 33 -11.79 11.36 -1.14
N LEU A 34 -12.41 11.52 -2.32
CA LEU A 34 -12.48 12.79 -3.05
C LEU A 34 -13.34 13.84 -2.33
N GLY A 35 -14.13 13.46 -1.32
CA GLY A 35 -14.79 14.44 -0.46
C GLY A 35 -13.81 15.23 0.42
N PHE A 36 -12.63 14.68 0.75
CA PHE A 36 -11.63 15.35 1.59
C PHE A 36 -11.18 16.72 1.04
N PRO A 37 -10.73 16.86 -0.23
CA PRO A 37 -10.38 18.17 -0.80
C PRO A 37 -11.51 19.19 -0.71
N VAL A 38 -12.76 18.76 -0.88
CA VAL A 38 -13.93 19.64 -0.74
C VAL A 38 -14.02 20.17 0.69
N LEU A 39 -14.01 19.29 1.70
CA LEU A 39 -14.10 19.69 3.10
C LEU A 39 -12.93 20.56 3.56
N TRP A 40 -11.71 20.21 3.11
CA TRP A 40 -10.51 21.02 3.36
C TRP A 40 -10.65 22.40 2.72
N SER A 41 -11.20 22.50 1.51
CA SER A 41 -11.32 23.77 0.80
C SER A 41 -12.42 24.69 1.33
N ILE A 42 -13.55 24.14 1.81
CA ILE A 42 -14.66 24.93 2.36
C ILE A 42 -14.49 25.28 3.84
N SER A 43 -13.44 24.75 4.49
CA SER A 43 -13.04 25.14 5.83
C SER A 43 -12.84 26.66 5.93
N GLN A 44 -13.31 27.29 7.00
CA GLN A 44 -13.31 28.76 7.14
C GLN A 44 -12.01 29.30 7.74
N THR A 45 -11.31 28.47 8.51
CA THR A 45 -10.06 28.81 9.20
C THR A 45 -9.04 27.69 9.02
N ARG A 46 -7.77 28.02 9.26
CA ARG A 46 -6.68 27.06 9.26
C ARG A 46 -6.89 25.97 10.32
N SER A 47 -7.41 26.33 11.49
CA SER A 47 -7.72 25.38 12.56
C SER A 47 -8.81 24.39 12.17
N VAL A 48 -9.86 24.83 11.47
CA VAL A 48 -10.90 23.92 10.97
C VAL A 48 -10.34 23.00 9.90
N ALA A 49 -9.50 23.49 8.99
CA ALA A 49 -8.82 22.64 8.01
C ALA A 49 -7.89 21.61 8.67
N ALA A 50 -7.23 21.97 9.77
CA ALA A 50 -6.44 21.06 10.58
C ALA A 50 -7.32 19.94 11.17
N LEU A 51 -8.44 20.30 11.81
CA LEU A 51 -9.38 19.33 12.39
C LEU A 51 -10.02 18.41 11.34
N VAL A 52 -10.37 18.95 10.16
CA VAL A 52 -10.86 18.17 9.01
C VAL A 52 -9.80 17.18 8.55
N SER A 53 -8.54 17.61 8.43
CA SER A 53 -7.42 16.74 8.08
C SER A 53 -7.20 15.66 9.13
N SER A 54 -7.22 16.01 10.43
CA SER A 54 -7.13 15.06 11.52
C SER A 54 -8.24 14.02 11.44
N GLY A 55 -9.50 14.45 11.28
CA GLY A 55 -10.65 13.57 11.18
C GLY A 55 -10.52 12.55 10.03
N TYR A 56 -10.03 12.98 8.87
CA TYR A 56 -9.81 12.12 7.71
C TYR A 56 -8.67 11.11 7.93
N PHE A 57 -7.47 11.59 8.26
CA PHE A 57 -6.28 10.73 8.33
C PHE A 57 -6.30 9.78 9.52
N LEU A 58 -6.85 10.20 10.67
CA LEU A 58 -7.11 9.31 11.80
C LEU A 58 -8.09 8.22 11.38
N ALA A 59 -9.26 8.58 10.83
CA ALA A 59 -10.27 7.61 10.41
C ALA A 59 -9.77 6.62 9.34
N ALA A 60 -9.02 7.11 8.36
CA ALA A 60 -8.45 6.29 7.29
C ALA A 60 -7.43 5.27 7.80
N SER A 61 -6.74 5.60 8.90
CA SER A 61 -5.69 4.75 9.49
C SER A 61 -6.09 4.15 10.86
N ARG A 62 -7.40 4.07 11.14
CA ARG A 62 -7.97 3.58 12.41
C ARG A 62 -7.53 2.18 12.84
N GLY A 63 -7.04 1.36 11.91
CA GLY A 63 -6.49 0.03 12.21
C GLY A 63 -5.08 0.06 12.82
N LEU A 64 -4.34 1.17 12.69
CA LEU A 64 -2.95 1.25 13.13
C LEU A 64 -2.75 1.03 14.63
N PRO A 65 -3.55 1.62 15.55
CA PRO A 65 -3.35 1.42 16.98
C PRO A 65 -3.40 -0.06 17.39
N GLN A 66 -4.41 -0.79 16.91
CA GLN A 66 -4.54 -2.23 17.16
C GLN A 66 -3.39 -3.00 16.50
N GLY A 67 -3.03 -2.65 15.26
CA GLY A 67 -1.93 -3.31 14.56
C GLY A 67 -0.59 -3.17 15.28
N VAL A 68 -0.30 -1.99 15.83
CA VAL A 68 0.92 -1.73 16.61
C VAL A 68 0.90 -2.53 17.92
N ALA A 69 -0.23 -2.54 18.63
CA ALA A 69 -0.37 -3.31 19.87
C ALA A 69 -0.11 -4.81 19.64
N THR A 70 -0.69 -5.38 18.58
CA THR A 70 -0.46 -6.78 18.19
C THR A 70 0.97 -7.04 17.73
N PHE A 71 1.59 -6.12 16.98
CA PHE A 71 2.94 -6.30 16.45
C PHE A 71 4.01 -6.31 17.55
N TYR A 72 3.94 -5.34 18.47
CA TYR A 72 4.92 -5.19 19.56
C TYR A 72 4.57 -5.96 20.82
N SER A 73 3.45 -6.70 20.84
CA SER A 73 2.88 -7.28 22.06
C SER A 73 2.79 -6.24 23.19
N SER A 74 2.34 -5.03 22.85
CA SER A 74 2.36 -3.89 23.75
C SER A 74 0.95 -3.33 24.01
N ASP A 75 0.85 -2.47 25.03
CA ASP A 75 -0.41 -1.81 25.35
C ASP A 75 -0.88 -0.91 24.20
N LEU A 76 -2.20 -0.86 24.02
CA LEU A 76 -2.86 -0.05 22.99
C LEU A 76 -2.43 1.43 22.99
N TRP A 77 -2.05 1.97 24.16
CA TRP A 77 -1.58 3.35 24.29
C TRP A 77 -0.34 3.66 23.42
N GLN A 78 0.58 2.72 23.27
CA GLN A 78 1.75 2.91 22.41
C GLN A 78 1.34 3.00 20.93
N GLY A 79 0.39 2.16 20.52
CA GLY A 79 -0.23 2.23 19.19
C GLY A 79 -0.97 3.54 18.94
N LEU A 80 -1.69 4.04 19.93
CA LEU A 80 -2.36 5.34 19.87
C LEU A 80 -1.36 6.49 19.71
N LEU A 81 -0.24 6.47 20.45
CA LEU A 81 0.79 7.50 20.36
C LEU A 81 1.43 7.50 18.96
N LEU A 82 1.82 6.34 18.44
CA LEU A 82 2.40 6.24 17.09
C LEU A 82 1.41 6.72 16.03
N TRP A 83 0.15 6.32 16.14
CA TRP A 83 -0.92 6.72 15.23
C TRP A 83 -1.15 8.24 15.20
N LEU A 84 -1.18 8.88 16.38
CA LEU A 84 -1.27 10.33 16.49
C LEU A 84 -0.04 11.01 15.89
N CYS A 85 1.17 10.57 16.25
CA CYS A 85 2.43 11.11 15.73
C CYS A 85 2.54 11.00 14.20
N ALA A 86 2.16 9.86 13.65
CA ALA A 86 2.11 9.66 12.20
C ALA A 86 1.14 10.64 11.53
N CYS A 87 -0.08 10.75 12.05
CA CYS A 87 -1.11 11.65 11.50
C CYS A 87 -0.73 13.14 11.63
N LEU A 88 0.07 13.53 12.63
CA LEU A 88 0.51 14.92 12.80
C LEU A 88 1.25 15.45 11.57
N SER A 89 2.05 14.63 10.90
CA SER A 89 2.77 15.04 9.68
C SER A 89 1.80 15.47 8.57
N PHE A 90 0.77 14.67 8.30
CA PHE A 90 -0.28 14.98 7.33
C PHE A 90 -1.05 16.24 7.69
N VAL A 91 -1.47 16.34 8.96
CA VAL A 91 -2.24 17.47 9.46
C VAL A 91 -1.40 18.74 9.35
N ALA A 92 -0.11 18.69 9.67
CA ALA A 92 0.80 19.82 9.54
C ALA A 92 0.90 20.29 8.09
N VAL A 93 1.18 19.40 7.13
CA VAL A 93 1.29 19.75 5.70
C VAL A 93 0.00 20.42 5.20
N HIS A 94 -1.16 19.80 5.45
CA HIS A 94 -2.44 20.32 5.00
C HIS A 94 -2.84 21.62 5.72
N SER A 95 -2.45 21.82 6.97
CA SER A 95 -2.74 23.04 7.73
C SER A 95 -1.86 24.21 7.30
N VAL A 96 -0.56 23.97 7.11
CA VAL A 96 0.40 25.00 6.67
C VAL A 96 0.04 25.51 5.28
N LEU A 97 -0.31 24.60 4.37
CA LEU A 97 -0.67 24.95 3.00
C LEU A 97 -2.09 25.51 2.86
N TRP A 98 -2.94 25.40 3.88
CA TRP A 98 -4.27 25.99 3.82
C TRP A 98 -4.24 27.53 3.81
N THR A 99 -5.13 28.15 3.02
CA THR A 99 -5.24 29.60 2.86
C THR A 99 -6.67 30.09 2.65
N LYS A 100 -6.96 31.29 3.19
CA LYS A 100 -8.23 32.02 2.96
C LYS A 100 -8.40 32.47 1.50
N HIS A 101 -7.30 32.61 0.75
CA HIS A 101 -7.31 33.09 -0.63
C HIS A 101 -7.81 32.01 -1.60
N ALA A 102 -9.07 32.12 -2.03
CA ALA A 102 -9.73 31.10 -2.85
C ALA A 102 -9.03 30.85 -4.22
N GLY A 103 -8.40 31.86 -4.82
CA GLY A 103 -7.76 31.73 -6.14
C GLY A 103 -6.53 30.82 -6.15
N VAL A 104 -5.74 30.82 -5.08
CA VAL A 104 -4.50 30.00 -4.96
C VAL A 104 -4.71 28.70 -4.18
N ARG A 105 -5.89 28.52 -3.58
CA ARG A 105 -6.23 27.35 -2.75
C ARG A 105 -6.09 26.01 -3.50
N PRO A 106 -6.52 25.87 -4.77
CA PRO A 106 -6.36 24.62 -5.51
C PRO A 106 -4.90 24.27 -5.72
N LEU A 107 -4.07 25.25 -6.11
CA LEU A 107 -2.64 25.06 -6.28
C LEU A 107 -1.95 24.62 -4.98
N ARG A 108 -2.34 25.21 -3.84
CA ARG A 108 -1.81 24.81 -2.53
C ARG A 108 -2.27 23.41 -2.10
N TYR A 109 -3.50 23.01 -2.46
CA TYR A 109 -3.95 21.64 -2.25
C TYR A 109 -3.14 20.65 -3.10
N LEU A 110 -2.91 20.96 -4.38
CA LEU A 110 -2.06 20.13 -5.24
C LEU A 110 -0.64 20.04 -4.71
N LEU A 111 -0.09 21.15 -4.20
CA LEU A 111 1.22 21.14 -3.55
C LEU A 111 1.23 20.23 -2.32
N ALA A 112 0.18 20.25 -1.49
CA ALA A 112 0.03 19.34 -0.35
C ALA A 112 -0.01 17.87 -0.80
N ALA A 113 -0.79 17.57 -1.83
CA ALA A 113 -0.87 16.24 -2.42
C ALA A 113 0.50 15.77 -2.96
N ILE A 114 1.21 16.61 -3.71
CA ILE A 114 2.54 16.27 -4.24
C ILE A 114 3.54 16.01 -3.11
N ILE A 115 3.57 16.85 -2.08
CA ILE A 115 4.43 16.65 -0.90
C ILE A 115 4.09 15.31 -0.23
N MET A 116 2.81 14.99 -0.07
CA MET A 116 2.38 13.72 0.53
C MET A 116 2.55 12.52 -0.39
N ALA A 117 2.85 12.69 -1.68
CA ALA A 117 3.10 11.60 -2.60
C ALA A 117 4.58 11.22 -2.70
N ILE A 118 5.51 12.15 -2.39
CA ILE A 118 6.96 12.00 -2.62
C ILE A 118 7.73 12.01 -1.29
N PRO A 119 8.74 11.14 -1.08
CA PRO A 119 9.61 11.22 0.10
C PRO A 119 10.23 12.62 0.30
N PRO A 120 10.42 13.09 1.55
CA PRO A 120 10.29 12.34 2.80
C PRO A 120 8.85 12.23 3.32
N PHE A 121 7.91 13.11 2.96
CA PHE A 121 6.54 13.04 3.49
C PHE A 121 5.73 11.88 2.89
N GLY A 122 6.03 11.48 1.65
CA GLY A 122 5.47 10.30 1.00
C GLY A 122 5.85 8.96 1.64
N ILE A 123 6.84 8.94 2.55
CA ILE A 123 7.15 7.77 3.41
C ILE A 123 5.96 7.45 4.28
N ALA A 124 5.29 8.48 4.84
CA ALA A 124 4.06 8.33 5.59
C ALA A 124 2.83 8.55 4.71
N GLY A 125 2.94 8.68 3.38
CA GLY A 125 1.90 9.21 2.49
C GLY A 125 0.69 8.30 2.20
N TRP A 126 0.20 7.52 3.15
CA TRP A 126 -0.97 6.66 2.97
C TRP A 126 -2.27 7.46 2.89
N ALA A 127 -3.36 6.77 2.58
CA ALA A 127 -4.70 7.35 2.47
C ALA A 127 -4.80 8.52 1.45
N HIS A 128 -3.98 8.50 0.39
CA HIS A 128 -3.95 9.59 -0.59
C HIS A 128 -5.15 9.50 -1.56
N PRO A 129 -5.96 10.56 -1.73
CA PRO A 129 -7.14 10.54 -2.63
C PRO A 129 -6.84 10.26 -4.11
N VAL A 130 -5.56 10.31 -4.53
CA VAL A 130 -5.15 10.06 -5.91
C VAL A 130 -5.35 8.58 -6.29
N THR A 131 -5.31 7.68 -5.30
CA THR A 131 -5.56 6.25 -5.48
C THR A 131 -6.95 5.99 -6.07
N ALA A 132 -7.92 6.89 -5.86
CA ALA A 132 -9.24 6.80 -6.48
C ALA A 132 -9.19 6.83 -8.03
N ALA A 133 -8.13 7.33 -8.64
CA ALA A 133 -7.97 7.34 -10.11
C ALA A 133 -8.14 5.95 -10.73
N GLY A 134 -7.70 4.90 -10.04
CA GLY A 134 -7.88 3.53 -10.48
C GLY A 134 -9.33 3.09 -10.63
N VAL A 135 -10.21 3.70 -9.83
CA VAL A 135 -11.64 3.46 -9.87
C VAL A 135 -12.31 4.37 -10.89
N LEU A 136 -11.96 5.65 -10.96
CA LEU A 136 -12.63 6.58 -11.89
C LEU A 136 -12.18 6.41 -13.35
N PHE A 137 -10.91 6.04 -13.57
CA PHE A 137 -10.28 6.03 -14.89
C PHE A 137 -9.56 4.70 -15.17
N PRO A 138 -10.25 3.55 -15.06
CA PRO A 138 -9.61 2.25 -15.27
C PRO A 138 -9.08 2.15 -16.72
N GLY A 139 -7.79 1.89 -16.85
CA GLY A 139 -7.07 1.73 -18.12
C GLY A 139 -6.59 3.03 -18.77
N TRP A 140 -6.73 4.18 -18.11
CA TRP A 140 -6.33 5.47 -18.67
C TRP A 140 -4.87 5.83 -18.35
N GLY A 141 -4.21 5.03 -17.49
CA GLY A 141 -2.80 5.19 -17.10
C GLY A 141 -2.47 6.60 -16.64
N TRP A 142 -1.44 7.19 -17.25
CA TRP A 142 -0.97 8.54 -16.94
C TRP A 142 -2.01 9.63 -17.23
N TRP A 143 -2.89 9.46 -18.23
CA TRP A 143 -3.98 10.39 -18.48
C TRP A 143 -5.00 10.39 -17.34
N GLY A 144 -5.33 9.20 -16.82
CA GLY A 144 -6.18 9.08 -15.64
C GLY A 144 -5.57 9.75 -14.40
N LEU A 145 -4.24 9.67 -14.23
CA LEU A 145 -3.51 10.38 -13.17
C LEU A 145 -3.57 11.92 -13.36
N GLY A 146 -3.45 12.40 -14.59
CA GLY A 146 -3.62 13.81 -14.92
C GLY A 146 -5.04 14.31 -14.63
N LEU A 147 -6.06 13.54 -15.03
CA LEU A 147 -7.46 13.88 -14.84
C LEU A 147 -7.88 13.87 -13.38
N ILE A 148 -7.44 12.89 -12.59
CA ILE A 148 -7.72 12.91 -11.15
C ILE A 148 -7.06 14.12 -10.48
N THR A 149 -5.85 14.49 -10.91
CA THR A 149 -5.13 15.64 -10.35
C THR A 149 -5.86 16.94 -10.68
N ALA A 150 -6.33 17.10 -11.92
CA ALA A 150 -7.19 18.21 -12.31
C ALA A 150 -8.53 18.20 -11.54
N GLY A 151 -9.12 17.01 -11.34
CA GLY A 151 -10.33 16.82 -10.55
C GLY A 151 -10.15 17.24 -9.09
N LEU A 152 -9.07 16.82 -8.44
CA LEU A 152 -8.69 17.24 -7.08
C LEU A 152 -8.52 18.76 -6.97
N ALA A 153 -7.91 19.39 -7.98
CA ALA A 153 -7.84 20.84 -8.06
C ALA A 153 -9.24 21.46 -8.18
N GLY A 154 -10.08 20.95 -9.09
CA GLY A 154 -11.46 21.39 -9.29
C GLY A 154 -12.30 21.29 -8.02
N LEU A 155 -12.17 20.19 -7.27
CA LEU A 155 -12.83 19.97 -5.98
C LEU A 155 -12.37 20.94 -4.88
N ALA A 156 -11.17 21.52 -5.02
CA ALA A 156 -10.66 22.55 -4.11
C ALA A 156 -10.99 24.00 -4.56
N THR A 157 -11.77 24.18 -5.63
CA THR A 157 -12.19 25.49 -6.18
C THR A 157 -13.65 25.84 -5.84
N ARG A 158 -14.14 26.98 -6.36
CA ARG A 158 -15.56 27.35 -6.31
C ARG A 158 -16.47 26.48 -7.20
N ILE A 159 -15.92 25.85 -8.23
CA ILE A 159 -16.67 24.96 -9.14
C ILE A 159 -16.73 23.51 -8.63
N TRP A 160 -16.37 23.27 -7.36
CA TRP A 160 -16.38 21.95 -6.76
C TRP A 160 -17.71 21.19 -6.94
N PRO A 161 -18.92 21.79 -6.95
CA PRO A 161 -20.14 21.02 -7.15
C PRO A 161 -20.19 20.39 -8.55
N ALA A 162 -19.78 21.12 -9.58
CA ALA A 162 -19.72 20.61 -10.95
C ALA A 162 -18.65 19.53 -11.09
N ALA A 163 -17.47 19.73 -10.48
CA ALA A 163 -16.42 18.73 -10.44
C ALA A 163 -16.87 17.45 -9.72
N ALA A 164 -17.57 17.58 -8.58
CA ALA A 164 -18.11 16.46 -7.82
C ALA A 164 -19.16 15.69 -8.65
N ILE A 165 -20.11 16.37 -9.29
CA ILE A 165 -21.10 15.73 -10.16
C ILE A 165 -20.42 14.94 -11.29
N ALA A 166 -19.44 15.55 -11.97
CA ALA A 166 -18.72 14.89 -13.06
C ALA A 166 -17.95 13.64 -12.57
N LEU A 167 -17.22 13.75 -11.45
CA LEU A 167 -16.45 12.65 -10.88
C LEU A 167 -17.37 11.55 -10.32
N THR A 168 -18.51 11.90 -9.73
CA THR A 168 -19.52 10.92 -9.29
C THR A 168 -20.16 10.21 -10.48
N GLY A 169 -20.44 10.91 -11.58
CA GLY A 169 -20.93 10.28 -12.82
C GLY A 169 -19.94 9.25 -13.36
N LEU A 170 -18.66 9.60 -13.43
CA LEU A 170 -17.58 8.70 -13.84
C LEU A 170 -17.41 7.52 -12.87
N TRP A 171 -17.52 7.78 -11.57
CA TRP A 171 -17.48 6.75 -10.54
C TRP A 171 -18.61 5.74 -10.70
N LEU A 172 -19.86 6.20 -10.80
CA LEU A 172 -21.03 5.33 -10.98
C LEU A 172 -20.95 4.54 -12.28
N TRP A 173 -20.51 5.17 -13.37
CA TRP A 173 -20.27 4.49 -14.65
C TRP A 173 -19.24 3.37 -14.49
N SER A 174 -18.07 3.68 -13.93
CA SER A 174 -17.01 2.70 -13.72
C SER A 174 -17.44 1.55 -12.78
N ALA A 175 -18.18 1.87 -11.71
CA ALA A 175 -18.72 0.88 -10.79
C ALA A 175 -19.72 -0.07 -11.47
N ALA A 176 -20.55 0.45 -12.38
CA ALA A 176 -21.54 -0.36 -13.11
C ALA A 176 -20.91 -1.37 -14.08
N ILE A 177 -19.70 -1.08 -14.59
CA ILE A 177 -18.96 -1.95 -15.51
C ILE A 177 -17.69 -2.55 -14.89
N TRP A 178 -17.58 -2.51 -13.56
CA TRP A 178 -16.37 -2.91 -12.86
C TRP A 178 -16.07 -4.39 -13.08
N THR A 179 -14.80 -4.66 -13.35
CA THR A 179 -14.25 -6.01 -13.43
C THR A 179 -12.92 -6.03 -12.70
N ASP A 180 -12.66 -7.09 -11.95
CA ASP A 180 -11.40 -7.21 -11.23
C ASP A 180 -10.20 -7.37 -12.19
N PRO A 181 -8.98 -6.98 -11.77
CA PRO A 181 -7.78 -7.21 -12.55
C PRO A 181 -7.64 -8.68 -12.97
N LYS A 182 -7.17 -8.89 -14.19
CA LYS A 182 -6.94 -10.24 -14.71
C LYS A 182 -5.74 -10.86 -14.01
N LEU A 183 -5.87 -12.13 -13.63
CA LEU A 183 -4.73 -12.97 -13.28
C LEU A 183 -4.03 -13.40 -14.59
N PRO A 184 -2.75 -13.07 -14.80
CA PRO A 184 -2.04 -13.43 -16.02
C PRO A 184 -1.88 -14.96 -16.15
N GLU A 185 -1.87 -15.45 -17.39
CA GLU A 185 -1.92 -16.89 -17.68
C GLU A 185 -0.67 -17.63 -17.14
N GLY A 186 -0.91 -18.70 -16.38
CA GLY A 186 0.13 -19.47 -15.73
C GLY A 186 0.72 -18.82 -14.47
N TRP A 187 0.17 -17.70 -14.00
CA TRP A 187 0.49 -17.14 -12.68
C TRP A 187 -0.52 -17.58 -11.63
N ARG A 188 -0.04 -17.89 -10.43
CA ARG A 188 -0.89 -18.21 -9.28
C ARG A 188 -0.33 -17.55 -8.03
N GLY A 189 -1.09 -16.62 -7.45
CA GLY A 189 -0.86 -16.17 -6.07
C GLY A 189 -1.53 -17.12 -5.09
N VAL A 190 -0.83 -17.50 -4.03
CA VAL A 190 -1.34 -18.40 -2.98
C VAL A 190 -1.43 -17.63 -1.67
N ASP A 191 -2.65 -17.44 -1.19
CA ASP A 191 -2.89 -16.89 0.14
C ASP A 191 -2.63 -17.96 1.21
N LEU A 192 -2.05 -17.54 2.34
CA LEU A 192 -1.79 -18.37 3.50
C LEU A 192 -2.59 -17.87 4.71
N HIS A 193 -2.92 -18.77 5.63
CA HIS A 193 -3.65 -18.47 6.87
C HIS A 193 -2.88 -18.99 8.07
N LEU A 194 -1.62 -18.53 8.20
CA LEU A 194 -0.69 -19.00 9.22
C LEU A 194 -0.44 -17.96 10.31
N GLY A 195 -1.05 -16.76 10.21
CA GLY A 195 -0.92 -15.70 11.18
C GLY A 195 0.54 -15.42 11.57
N ALA A 196 0.78 -15.17 12.86
CA ALA A 196 2.09 -14.79 13.39
C ALA A 196 3.17 -15.87 13.21
N SER A 197 2.79 -17.10 12.90
CA SER A 197 3.72 -18.21 12.77
C SER A 197 4.51 -18.19 11.45
N LEU A 198 4.01 -17.51 10.41
CA LEU A 198 4.72 -17.36 9.13
C LEU A 198 5.99 -16.54 9.31
N GLY A 199 7.13 -17.12 8.91
CA GLY A 199 8.45 -16.51 9.03
C GLY A 199 9.10 -16.61 10.42
N ARG A 200 8.36 -17.05 11.46
CA ARG A 200 8.88 -17.28 12.82
C ARG A 200 9.21 -18.74 13.10
N ASP A 201 8.32 -19.63 12.68
CA ASP A 201 8.65 -21.05 12.61
C ASP A 201 9.24 -21.32 11.23
N ALA A 202 10.52 -21.70 11.20
CA ALA A 202 11.24 -22.04 9.98
C ALA A 202 11.70 -23.51 9.99
N GLY A 203 11.04 -24.36 10.78
CA GLY A 203 11.36 -25.77 10.90
C GLY A 203 11.25 -26.52 9.56
N LEU A 204 12.04 -27.60 9.41
CA LEU A 204 12.11 -28.39 8.19
C LEU A 204 10.74 -28.89 7.71
N HIS A 205 9.86 -29.31 8.63
CA HIS A 205 8.50 -29.75 8.30
C HIS A 205 7.70 -28.64 7.62
N ARG A 206 7.72 -27.43 8.20
CA ARG A 206 7.01 -26.29 7.65
C ARG A 206 7.54 -25.86 6.27
N GLN A 207 8.86 -25.87 6.10
CA GLN A 207 9.47 -25.62 4.79
C GLN A 207 9.02 -26.66 3.75
N ARG A 208 8.90 -27.94 4.13
CA ARG A 208 8.35 -29.00 3.27
C ARG A 208 6.87 -28.78 2.94
N ASP A 209 6.06 -28.30 3.89
CA ASP A 209 4.65 -27.99 3.65
C ASP A 209 4.49 -26.84 2.64
N PHE A 210 5.34 -25.82 2.71
CA PHE A 210 5.37 -24.75 1.71
C PHE A 210 5.82 -25.23 0.33
N ILE A 211 6.83 -26.10 0.28
CA ILE A 211 7.25 -26.75 -0.96
C ILE A 211 6.10 -27.58 -1.54
N ALA A 212 5.38 -28.35 -0.71
CA ALA A 212 4.21 -29.11 -1.16
C ALA A 212 3.11 -28.20 -1.70
N THR A 213 2.83 -27.08 -1.01
CA THR A 213 1.89 -26.05 -1.47
C THR A 213 2.27 -25.50 -2.84
N PHE A 214 3.55 -25.19 -3.04
CA PHE A 214 4.09 -24.78 -4.33
C PHE A 214 3.91 -25.85 -5.41
N ARG A 215 4.28 -27.11 -5.11
CA ARG A 215 4.17 -28.23 -6.06
C ARG A 215 2.74 -28.52 -6.46
N ASN A 216 1.78 -28.39 -5.54
CA ASN A 216 0.36 -28.54 -5.84
C ASN A 216 -0.10 -27.46 -6.82
N ALA A 217 0.21 -26.18 -6.55
CA ALA A 217 -0.12 -25.08 -7.46
C ALA A 217 0.53 -25.26 -8.85
N ALA A 218 1.78 -25.75 -8.90
CA ALA A 218 2.46 -26.06 -10.15
C ALA A 218 1.79 -27.21 -10.93
N SER A 219 1.34 -28.25 -10.22
CA SER A 219 0.64 -29.41 -10.81
C SER A 219 -0.72 -29.02 -11.40
N ASP A 220 -1.36 -27.98 -10.84
CA ASP A 220 -2.58 -27.36 -11.38
C ASP A 220 -2.33 -26.48 -12.62
N GLY A 221 -1.11 -26.50 -13.17
CA GLY A 221 -0.73 -25.82 -14.41
C GLY A 221 -0.10 -24.43 -14.21
N ALA A 222 0.16 -24.01 -12.97
CA ALA A 222 0.85 -22.73 -12.73
C ALA A 222 2.34 -22.83 -13.14
N ARG A 223 2.79 -21.88 -13.94
CA ARG A 223 4.21 -21.71 -14.32
C ARG A 223 4.97 -20.81 -13.34
N PHE A 224 4.26 -19.87 -12.71
CA PHE A 224 4.80 -18.94 -11.72
C PHE A 224 3.89 -18.96 -10.49
N VAL A 225 4.45 -19.32 -9.35
CA VAL A 225 3.72 -19.39 -8.07
C VAL A 225 4.26 -18.32 -7.15
N LEU A 226 3.39 -17.40 -6.74
CA LEU A 226 3.70 -16.33 -5.80
C LEU A 226 3.23 -16.73 -4.41
N LEU A 227 4.15 -16.71 -3.45
CA LEU A 227 3.89 -16.93 -2.03
C LEU A 227 4.04 -15.62 -1.25
N PRO A 228 3.38 -15.49 -0.09
CA PRO A 228 3.38 -14.27 0.69
C PRO A 228 4.76 -13.81 1.18
N GLU A 229 4.78 -12.59 1.71
CA GLU A 229 5.92 -12.01 2.42
C GLU A 229 6.34 -12.91 3.60
N SER A 230 7.65 -13.01 3.85
CA SER A 230 8.26 -13.82 4.92
C SER A 230 8.07 -15.35 4.83
N THR A 231 7.49 -15.89 3.76
CA THR A 231 7.22 -17.34 3.64
C THR A 231 8.45 -18.21 3.84
N LEU A 232 9.59 -17.82 3.26
CA LEU A 232 10.86 -18.58 3.37
C LEU A 232 11.55 -18.38 4.73
N GLY A 233 11.11 -17.41 5.54
CA GLY A 233 11.82 -16.98 6.74
C GLY A 233 13.19 -16.39 6.41
N PHE A 234 14.21 -16.72 7.21
CA PHE A 234 15.58 -16.28 6.95
C PHE A 234 16.18 -17.00 5.74
N TRP A 235 16.63 -16.22 4.76
CA TRP A 235 17.28 -16.72 3.57
C TRP A 235 18.72 -17.14 3.86
N THR A 236 18.91 -18.42 4.17
CA THR A 236 20.20 -19.03 4.48
C THR A 236 20.57 -20.08 3.44
N PRO A 237 21.86 -20.46 3.32
CA PRO A 237 22.27 -21.54 2.40
C PRO A 237 21.55 -22.87 2.63
N THR A 238 21.08 -23.14 3.85
CA THR A 238 20.31 -24.34 4.17
C THR A 238 18.90 -24.26 3.60
N VAL A 239 18.21 -23.13 3.77
CA VAL A 239 16.88 -22.89 3.19
C VAL A 239 16.97 -22.89 1.66
N GLU A 240 17.99 -22.23 1.10
CA GLU A 240 18.25 -22.24 -0.34
C GLU A 240 18.41 -23.64 -0.89
N ARG A 241 19.28 -24.48 -0.30
CA ARG A 241 19.48 -25.86 -0.75
C ARG A 241 18.20 -26.70 -0.66
N LEU A 242 17.43 -26.53 0.40
CA LEU A 242 16.17 -27.24 0.59
C LEU A 242 15.15 -26.88 -0.50
N TRP A 243 14.98 -25.57 -0.77
CA TRP A 243 14.00 -25.10 -1.73
C TRP A 243 14.41 -25.32 -3.18
N THR A 244 15.68 -25.12 -3.52
CA THR A 244 16.21 -25.45 -4.85
C THR A 244 16.02 -26.94 -5.15
N SER A 245 16.32 -27.82 -4.19
CA SER A 245 16.05 -29.26 -4.32
C SER A 245 14.55 -29.57 -4.40
N GLY A 246 13.75 -28.92 -3.56
CA GLY A 246 12.30 -29.09 -3.50
C GLY A 246 11.53 -28.51 -4.69
N SER A 247 12.16 -27.65 -5.48
CA SER A 247 11.54 -27.03 -6.66
C SER A 247 11.94 -27.69 -7.98
N ARG A 248 12.94 -28.57 -7.98
CA ARG A 248 13.35 -29.35 -9.16
C ARG A 248 12.20 -30.19 -9.70
N ASP A 249 12.19 -30.33 -11.03
CA ASP A 249 11.27 -31.15 -11.81
C ASP A 249 9.78 -30.75 -11.72
N THR A 250 9.48 -29.60 -11.12
CA THR A 250 8.11 -29.07 -11.06
C THR A 250 7.69 -28.35 -12.34
N GLY A 251 8.66 -27.92 -13.15
CA GLY A 251 8.39 -27.08 -14.30
C GLY A 251 7.71 -25.77 -13.91
N ALA A 252 7.92 -25.24 -12.71
CA ALA A 252 7.42 -23.91 -12.30
C ALA A 252 8.52 -23.11 -11.58
N THR A 253 8.36 -21.79 -11.56
CA THR A 253 9.18 -20.87 -10.77
C THR A 253 8.39 -20.46 -9.54
N VAL A 254 8.99 -20.56 -8.35
CA VAL A 254 8.42 -20.01 -7.12
C VAL A 254 9.02 -18.63 -6.85
N ILE A 255 8.17 -17.70 -6.44
CA ILE A 255 8.54 -16.36 -5.99
C ILE A 255 7.97 -16.21 -4.59
N ALA A 256 8.83 -16.00 -3.59
CA ALA A 256 8.41 -15.99 -2.20
C ALA A 256 9.15 -14.95 -1.37
N GLY A 257 8.49 -14.40 -0.36
CA GLY A 257 9.12 -13.47 0.56
C GLY A 257 10.13 -14.15 1.49
N ALA A 258 11.25 -13.47 1.74
CA ALA A 258 12.28 -13.91 2.67
C ALA A 258 12.95 -12.72 3.37
N THR A 259 13.74 -13.02 4.40
CA THR A 259 14.56 -12.03 5.11
C THR A 259 16.03 -12.37 4.94
N VAL A 260 16.82 -11.44 4.40
CA VAL A 260 18.29 -11.56 4.33
C VAL A 260 18.88 -10.80 5.51
N LEU A 261 19.58 -11.50 6.40
CA LEU A 261 20.25 -10.87 7.54
C LEU A 261 21.64 -10.36 7.16
N ASP A 262 22.02 -9.23 7.75
CA ASP A 262 23.35 -8.62 7.68
C ASP A 262 23.79 -8.22 9.10
N ALA A 263 25.07 -7.92 9.30
CA ALA A 263 25.63 -7.53 10.60
C ALA A 263 24.92 -6.30 11.20
N ALA A 264 24.45 -5.39 10.36
CA ALA A 264 23.81 -4.15 10.78
C ALA A 264 22.26 -4.23 10.86
N GLY A 265 21.62 -5.24 10.26
CA GLY A 265 20.17 -5.28 10.12
C GLY A 265 19.70 -6.37 9.17
N TYR A 266 18.65 -6.10 8.40
CA TYR A 266 18.14 -7.05 7.41
C TYR A 266 17.50 -6.38 6.21
N ASP A 267 17.31 -7.17 5.15
CA ASP A 267 16.48 -6.80 3.99
C ASP A 267 15.26 -7.70 3.94
N ASN A 268 14.12 -7.09 3.64
CA ASN A 268 12.92 -7.81 3.25
C ASN A 268 12.95 -7.98 1.73
N VAL A 269 12.90 -9.22 1.24
CA VAL A 269 13.16 -9.53 -0.17
C VAL A 269 12.13 -10.47 -0.75
N LEU A 270 12.00 -10.44 -2.08
CA LEU A 270 11.47 -11.55 -2.84
C LEU A 270 12.61 -12.37 -3.40
N VAL A 271 12.54 -13.69 -3.21
CA VAL A 271 13.44 -14.66 -3.82
C VAL A 271 12.71 -15.36 -4.94
N ALA A 272 13.37 -15.51 -6.09
CA ALA A 272 12.90 -16.37 -7.17
C ALA A 272 13.73 -17.65 -7.19
N ILE A 273 13.05 -18.79 -7.32
CA ILE A 273 13.69 -20.09 -7.53
C ILE A 273 13.11 -20.66 -8.81
N ASP A 274 13.96 -20.75 -9.83
CA ASP A 274 13.52 -21.05 -11.17
C ASP A 274 13.33 -22.57 -11.42
N ARG A 275 12.88 -22.89 -12.63
CA ARG A 275 12.62 -24.26 -13.08
C ARG A 275 13.86 -25.15 -13.12
N LYS A 276 15.06 -24.56 -13.16
CA LYS A 276 16.35 -25.27 -13.16
C LYS A 276 16.86 -25.50 -11.73
N GLY A 277 16.18 -24.93 -10.73
CA GLY A 277 16.62 -24.96 -9.34
C GLY A 277 17.72 -23.93 -9.05
N GLU A 278 17.82 -22.87 -9.85
CA GLU A 278 18.66 -21.71 -9.56
C GLU A 278 17.87 -20.71 -8.72
N SER A 279 18.50 -20.17 -7.67
CA SER A 279 17.89 -19.19 -6.79
C SER A 279 18.49 -17.81 -7.02
N SER A 280 17.70 -16.76 -6.85
CA SER A 280 18.20 -15.37 -6.86
C SER A 280 17.32 -14.45 -6.03
N ILE A 281 17.93 -13.41 -5.45
CA ILE A 281 17.18 -12.29 -4.86
C ILE A 281 16.62 -11.48 -6.01
N LEU A 282 15.31 -11.57 -6.19
CA LEU A 282 14.60 -10.91 -7.29
C LEU A 282 14.39 -9.43 -6.99
N TYR A 283 14.01 -9.10 -5.76
CA TYR A 283 13.61 -7.76 -5.36
C TYR A 283 13.94 -7.50 -3.89
N ARG A 284 14.28 -6.25 -3.55
CA ARG A 284 14.44 -5.77 -2.18
C ARG A 284 13.44 -4.66 -1.92
N GLU A 285 12.80 -4.70 -0.76
CA GLU A 285 11.77 -3.73 -0.37
C GLU A 285 12.32 -2.30 -0.37
N ARG A 286 11.72 -1.41 -1.17
CA ARG A 286 12.15 -0.01 -1.25
C ARG A 286 11.65 0.79 -0.04
N MET A 287 10.52 0.38 0.54
CA MET A 287 9.90 1.09 1.66
C MET A 287 9.28 0.15 2.71
N PRO A 288 10.08 -0.35 3.66
CA PRO A 288 9.57 -1.10 4.81
C PRO A 288 8.74 -0.20 5.73
N VAL A 289 7.87 -0.81 6.55
CA VAL A 289 6.99 -0.06 7.48
C VAL A 289 7.82 0.88 8.38
N PRO A 290 7.60 2.22 8.33
CA PRO A 290 8.26 3.18 9.21
C PRO A 290 7.94 2.91 10.69
N GLY A 291 8.92 3.06 11.57
CA GLY A 291 8.70 2.89 13.02
C GLY A 291 8.89 1.47 13.49
N SER A 292 8.44 0.47 12.71
CA SER A 292 8.56 -0.94 13.07
C SER A 292 9.66 -1.67 12.34
N MET A 293 9.64 -1.68 11.02
CA MET A 293 10.69 -2.32 10.23
C MET A 293 11.82 -1.33 9.98
N TRP A 294 11.50 -0.21 9.33
CA TRP A 294 12.47 0.82 9.02
C TRP A 294 12.63 1.81 10.19
N GLN A 295 13.78 1.73 10.85
CA GLN A 295 14.11 2.54 12.04
C GLN A 295 15.51 3.18 11.90
N PRO A 296 15.69 4.15 11.00
CA PRO A 296 17.01 4.71 10.68
C PRO A 296 17.71 5.36 11.89
N TRP A 297 16.94 5.85 12.88
CA TRP A 297 17.45 6.48 14.09
C TRP A 297 18.18 5.53 15.04
N ARG A 298 17.99 4.21 14.95
CA ARG A 298 18.68 3.25 15.82
C ARG A 298 20.20 3.37 15.73
N SER A 299 20.69 3.60 14.51
CA SER A 299 22.12 3.83 14.26
C SER A 299 22.68 5.04 15.01
N TRP A 300 21.86 6.08 15.23
CA TRP A 300 22.26 7.29 15.96
C TRP A 300 22.43 7.03 17.47
N PHE A 301 21.80 6.00 18.01
CA PHE A 301 21.93 5.55 19.39
C PHE A 301 22.90 4.37 19.57
N GLY A 302 23.65 4.02 18.53
CA GLY A 302 24.58 2.88 18.55
C GLY A 302 23.90 1.51 18.51
N GLU A 303 22.60 1.47 18.20
CA GLU A 303 21.86 0.22 18.05
C GLU A 303 21.87 -0.27 16.60
N SER A 304 21.93 -1.59 16.41
CA SER A 304 21.77 -2.25 15.11
C SER A 304 20.41 -2.96 15.01
N GLY A 305 20.00 -3.27 13.78
CA GLY A 305 18.73 -3.90 13.46
C GLY A 305 17.78 -3.00 12.68
N GLY A 306 16.62 -3.55 12.33
CA GLY A 306 15.67 -2.91 11.43
C GLY A 306 15.92 -3.26 9.96
N ALA A 307 14.87 -3.09 9.16
CA ALA A 307 14.89 -3.28 7.72
C ALA A 307 15.56 -2.09 7.03
N ARG A 308 16.39 -2.36 6.04
CA ARG A 308 16.89 -1.32 5.13
C ARG A 308 15.80 -0.91 4.14
N ALA A 309 15.81 0.36 3.74
CA ALA A 309 14.92 0.90 2.73
C ALA A 309 15.71 1.16 1.44
N ASP A 310 15.41 0.42 0.39
CA ASP A 310 16.08 0.52 -0.91
C ASP A 310 15.38 1.53 -1.84
N PHE A 311 15.22 2.79 -1.41
CA PHE A 311 14.44 3.84 -2.11
C PHE A 311 14.71 3.94 -3.63
N PHE A 312 15.97 3.71 -4.03
CA PHE A 312 16.45 3.85 -5.41
C PHE A 312 16.73 2.53 -6.11
N ALA A 313 16.40 1.38 -5.50
CA ALA A 313 16.55 0.10 -6.17
C ALA A 313 15.67 0.03 -7.43
N ASN A 314 16.08 -0.84 -8.35
CA ASN A 314 15.35 -1.07 -9.59
C ASN A 314 13.89 -1.43 -9.27
N PRO A 315 12.91 -0.63 -9.74
CA PRO A 315 11.53 -0.79 -9.32
C PRO A 315 10.78 -1.89 -10.09
N VAL A 316 11.45 -2.56 -11.02
CA VAL A 316 10.93 -3.65 -11.84
C VAL A 316 11.94 -4.79 -11.97
N VAL A 317 11.44 -6.01 -12.11
CA VAL A 317 12.25 -7.23 -12.10
C VAL A 317 11.84 -8.17 -13.24
N SER A 318 12.77 -8.97 -13.74
CA SER A 318 12.49 -9.94 -14.80
C SER A 318 12.10 -11.29 -14.20
N VAL A 319 10.94 -11.81 -14.59
CA VAL A 319 10.45 -13.13 -14.21
C VAL A 319 10.10 -13.89 -15.49
N GLY A 320 10.98 -14.82 -15.89
CA GLY A 320 10.87 -15.47 -17.20
C GLY A 320 10.96 -14.42 -18.32
N ALA A 321 9.93 -14.36 -19.18
CA ALA A 321 9.84 -13.38 -20.26
C ALA A 321 9.11 -12.08 -19.86
N SER A 322 8.56 -11.98 -18.64
CA SER A 322 7.75 -10.85 -18.19
C SER A 322 8.52 -9.94 -17.24
N ARG A 323 8.23 -8.64 -17.29
CA ARG A 323 8.72 -7.63 -16.36
C ARG A 323 7.66 -7.37 -15.30
N ALA A 324 7.93 -7.76 -14.06
CA ALA A 324 7.02 -7.54 -12.93
C ALA A 324 7.38 -6.23 -12.20
N ALA A 325 6.37 -5.57 -11.65
CA ALA A 325 6.50 -4.53 -10.64
C ALA A 325 6.16 -5.14 -9.26
N PRO A 326 7.17 -5.50 -8.45
CA PRO A 326 6.93 -6.04 -7.13
C PRO A 326 6.57 -4.93 -6.14
N LEU A 327 5.63 -5.23 -5.25
CA LEU A 327 5.29 -4.43 -4.09
C LEU A 327 5.21 -5.32 -2.86
N ILE A 328 5.99 -5.00 -1.84
CA ILE A 328 5.95 -5.70 -0.55
C ILE A 328 5.17 -4.84 0.44
N CYS A 329 4.15 -5.44 1.04
CA CYS A 329 3.41 -4.94 2.20
C CYS A 329 3.10 -3.44 2.16
N TYR A 330 3.87 -2.62 2.88
CA TYR A 330 3.62 -1.21 3.08
C TYR A 330 3.69 -0.39 1.79
N GLU A 331 4.49 -0.83 0.82
CA GLU A 331 4.60 -0.18 -0.50
C GLU A 331 3.25 -0.06 -1.22
N GLN A 332 2.31 -0.95 -0.91
CA GLN A 332 0.97 -0.98 -1.48
C GLN A 332 0.07 0.17 -0.99
N LEU A 333 0.41 0.81 0.13
CA LEU A 333 -0.39 1.88 0.76
C LEU A 333 0.00 3.29 0.31
N ILE A 334 1.17 3.43 -0.30
CA ILE A 334 1.79 4.72 -0.63
C ILE A 334 1.95 4.89 -2.14
N VAL A 335 2.00 6.15 -2.59
CA VAL A 335 1.85 6.49 -4.01
C VAL A 335 3.12 6.24 -4.83
N TRP A 336 4.27 6.69 -4.32
CA TRP A 336 5.48 6.74 -5.14
C TRP A 336 6.05 5.39 -5.57
N PRO A 337 6.01 4.27 -4.80
CA PRO A 337 6.64 3.04 -5.25
C PRO A 337 5.98 2.52 -6.52
N LEU A 338 4.66 2.46 -6.56
CA LEU A 338 3.97 1.99 -7.76
C LEU A 338 4.14 2.95 -8.94
N LEU A 339 4.04 4.28 -8.74
CA LEU A 339 4.27 5.23 -9.84
C LEU A 339 5.69 5.12 -10.39
N GLN A 340 6.69 4.96 -9.53
CA GLN A 340 8.07 4.71 -9.93
C GLN A 340 8.18 3.43 -10.77
N SER A 341 7.56 2.32 -10.37
CA SER A 341 7.53 1.10 -11.17
C SER A 341 6.86 1.31 -12.53
N MET A 342 5.75 2.06 -12.60
CA MET A 342 5.01 2.31 -13.85
C MET A 342 5.80 3.15 -14.87
N LEU A 343 6.78 3.96 -14.44
CA LEU A 343 7.68 4.67 -15.36
C LEU A 343 8.51 3.72 -16.22
N HIS A 344 8.69 2.48 -15.79
CA HIS A 344 9.44 1.45 -16.51
C HIS A 344 8.56 0.52 -17.35
N ASP A 345 7.26 0.79 -17.41
CA ASP A 345 6.24 0.01 -18.14
C ASP A 345 6.31 -1.51 -17.89
N PRO A 346 5.99 -1.97 -16.67
CA PRO A 346 5.99 -3.39 -16.33
C PRO A 346 4.82 -4.11 -17.04
N ASP A 347 4.96 -5.40 -17.27
CA ASP A 347 3.90 -6.24 -17.85
C ASP A 347 2.82 -6.60 -16.83
N LEU A 348 3.17 -6.68 -15.54
CA LEU A 348 2.25 -7.02 -14.46
C LEU A 348 2.69 -6.44 -13.11
N VAL A 349 1.76 -6.37 -12.17
CA VAL A 349 2.02 -6.04 -10.76
C VAL A 349 1.99 -7.32 -9.92
N VAL A 350 2.97 -7.46 -9.04
CA VAL A 350 3.10 -8.59 -8.09
C VAL A 350 3.09 -8.00 -6.69
N ALA A 351 2.09 -8.34 -5.88
CA ALA A 351 1.93 -7.78 -4.55
C ALA A 351 1.91 -8.88 -3.49
N VAL A 352 2.81 -8.79 -2.52
CA VAL A 352 2.87 -9.72 -1.39
C VAL A 352 2.71 -8.98 -0.07
N GLY A 353 2.18 -9.65 0.94
CA GLY A 353 2.10 -9.06 2.28
C GLY A 353 1.97 -10.09 3.39
N ASN A 354 2.45 -9.75 4.57
CA ASN A 354 2.29 -10.53 5.78
C ASN A 354 1.43 -9.75 6.78
N GLY A 355 0.12 -9.99 6.72
CA GLY A 355 -0.90 -9.22 7.42
C GLY A 355 -1.25 -9.69 8.82
N TRP A 356 -0.54 -10.68 9.39
CA TRP A 356 -0.88 -11.30 10.67
C TRP A 356 -1.08 -10.31 11.83
N TRP A 357 -0.33 -9.21 11.84
CA TRP A 357 -0.38 -8.19 12.88
C TRP A 357 -1.61 -7.27 12.76
N THR A 358 -2.40 -7.44 11.69
CA THR A 358 -3.55 -6.59 11.36
C THR A 358 -4.88 -7.34 11.46
N GLU A 359 -4.88 -8.55 12.04
CA GLU A 359 -6.09 -9.35 12.23
C GLU A 359 -7.19 -8.54 12.94
N GLY A 360 -8.42 -8.61 12.41
CA GLY A 360 -9.54 -7.82 12.90
C GLY A 360 -9.53 -6.33 12.49
N THR A 361 -8.58 -5.89 11.67
CA THR A 361 -8.53 -4.51 11.12
C THR A 361 -8.79 -4.49 9.61
N SER A 362 -8.84 -3.28 9.03
CA SER A 362 -9.02 -3.08 7.57
C SER A 362 -7.71 -2.92 6.80
N ILE A 363 -6.54 -3.11 7.42
CA ILE A 363 -5.26 -2.77 6.77
C ILE A 363 -5.01 -3.65 5.53
N VAL A 364 -5.15 -4.98 5.65
CA VAL A 364 -4.94 -5.90 4.50
C VAL A 364 -5.97 -5.66 3.40
N SER A 365 -7.23 -5.40 3.74
CA SER A 365 -8.25 -5.12 2.74
C SER A 365 -7.99 -3.78 2.03
N ILE A 366 -7.50 -2.76 2.75
CA ILE A 366 -7.05 -1.49 2.17
C ILE A 366 -5.84 -1.71 1.24
N GLN A 367 -4.84 -2.50 1.63
CA GLN A 367 -3.69 -2.84 0.77
C GLN A 367 -4.14 -3.46 -0.55
N ARG A 368 -5.00 -4.49 -0.47
CA ARG A 368 -5.57 -5.15 -1.66
C ARG A 368 -6.36 -4.18 -2.52
N ALA A 369 -7.20 -3.34 -1.92
CA ALA A 369 -8.00 -2.34 -2.64
C ALA A 369 -7.12 -1.27 -3.34
N ALA A 370 -6.11 -0.75 -2.65
CA ALA A 370 -5.19 0.24 -3.20
C ALA A 370 -4.39 -0.33 -4.38
N THR A 371 -3.80 -1.52 -4.21
CA THR A 371 -3.06 -2.21 -5.28
C THR A 371 -3.97 -2.53 -6.47
N THR A 372 -5.21 -2.96 -6.22
CA THR A 372 -6.21 -3.22 -7.26
C THR A 372 -6.54 -1.95 -8.04
N ALA A 373 -6.79 -0.84 -7.35
CA ALA A 373 -7.06 0.44 -8.01
C ALA A 373 -5.87 0.86 -8.89
N TRP A 374 -4.65 0.78 -8.35
CA TRP A 374 -3.45 1.11 -9.11
C TRP A 374 -3.25 0.23 -10.35
N ALA A 375 -3.41 -1.09 -10.23
CA ALA A 375 -3.34 -2.01 -11.37
C ALA A 375 -4.42 -1.69 -12.42
N LYS A 376 -5.64 -1.35 -11.98
CA LYS A 376 -6.75 -0.95 -12.87
C LYS A 376 -6.45 0.36 -13.58
N LEU A 377 -5.88 1.37 -12.92
CA LEU A 377 -5.51 2.64 -13.56
C LEU A 377 -4.62 2.39 -14.77
N PHE A 378 -3.59 1.57 -14.62
CA PHE A 378 -2.57 1.30 -15.65
C PHE A 378 -2.87 0.10 -16.54
N ALA A 379 -4.07 -0.50 -16.43
CA ALA A 379 -4.46 -1.72 -17.16
C ALA A 379 -3.44 -2.88 -17.04
N LYS A 380 -2.83 -3.03 -15.86
CA LYS A 380 -1.86 -4.10 -15.60
C LYS A 380 -2.55 -5.31 -14.95
N PRO A 381 -2.25 -6.54 -15.39
CA PRO A 381 -2.55 -7.76 -14.64
C PRO A 381 -1.97 -7.68 -13.22
N LEU A 382 -2.63 -8.35 -12.28
CA LEU A 382 -2.27 -8.30 -10.87
C LEU A 382 -2.25 -9.70 -10.26
N VAL A 383 -1.14 -10.04 -9.60
CA VAL A 383 -0.98 -11.27 -8.83
C VAL A 383 -0.76 -10.88 -7.37
N ILE A 384 -1.58 -11.42 -6.48
CA ILE A 384 -1.53 -11.11 -5.04
C ILE A 384 -1.33 -12.40 -4.24
N ALA A 385 -0.48 -12.36 -3.22
CA ALA A 385 -0.35 -13.41 -2.22
C ALA A 385 -0.14 -12.82 -0.83
N PHE A 386 -1.07 -13.08 0.10
CA PHE A 386 -0.99 -12.59 1.47
C PHE A 386 -1.06 -13.71 2.48
N ASN A 387 -0.40 -13.48 3.62
CA ASN A 387 -0.68 -14.22 4.84
C ASN A 387 -1.63 -13.41 5.71
N THR A 388 -2.64 -14.08 6.27
CA THR A 388 -3.60 -13.51 7.21
C THR A 388 -3.63 -14.29 8.51
#